data_AF-Q6TW98-F1
#
_entry.id   AF-Q6TW98-F1
#
_cell.length_a   1.000
_cell.length_b   1.000
_cell.length_c   1.000
_cell.angle_alpha   90.00
_cell.angle_beta   90.00
_cell.angle_gamma   90.00
#
_symmetry.space_group_name_H-M   'P 1'
#
loop_
_entity.id
_entity.type
_entity.pdbx_description
1 polymer ?
#
loop_
_entity_poly.entity_id
_entity_poly.type
_entity_poly.pdbx_seq_one_letter_code
_entity_poly.pdbx_strand_id
1 'polypeptide(L)'
;MNKMQAKKKDEEEEEREIPPELWQLIINQYKRQLAMTDIMKVSETVKLHEEKIKEKMPTDHIIHAQKPNAWVEETKKSGGCLLV
;
A
#
# COMPACT_ATOMS: atom_id res chain seq x y z
N MET A 1 0.22 48.55 27.81
CA MET A 1 -0.66 47.96 26.78
C MET A 1 0.22 47.45 25.64
N ASN A 2 0.10 46.15 25.36
CA ASN A 2 1.05 45.34 24.58
C ASN A 2 1.10 45.71 23.10
N LYS A 3 2.29 46.04 22.58
CA LYS A 3 2.63 45.90 21.16
C LYS A 3 3.17 44.49 20.93
N MET A 4 2.27 43.51 20.76
CA MET A 4 2.65 42.27 20.09
C MET A 4 2.86 42.58 18.61
N GLN A 5 4.09 42.93 18.23
CA GLN A 5 4.54 42.76 16.86
C GLN A 5 4.77 41.26 16.67
N ALA A 6 3.78 40.59 16.11
CA ALA A 6 3.96 39.27 15.53
C ALA A 6 5.07 39.39 14.48
N LYS A 7 6.26 38.89 14.82
CA LYS A 7 7.30 38.59 13.83
C LYS A 7 6.64 37.70 12.79
N LYS A 8 6.50 38.20 11.57
CA LYS A 8 6.33 37.33 10.40
C LYS A 8 7.54 36.39 10.44
N LYS A 9 7.30 35.10 10.63
CA LYS A 9 8.27 34.07 10.28
C LYS A 9 8.39 34.17 8.77
N ASP A 10 9.45 34.83 8.31
CA ASP A 10 9.96 34.54 6.98
C ASP A 10 10.40 33.07 7.04
N GLU A 11 9.61 32.21 6.41
CA GLU A 11 10.01 30.86 6.04
C GLU A 11 11.05 31.00 4.93
N GLU A 12 12.24 31.46 5.30
CA GLU A 12 13.44 31.15 4.52
C GLU A 12 13.56 29.63 4.57
N GLU A 13 13.27 28.96 3.46
CA GLU A 13 13.75 27.60 3.22
C GLU A 13 15.25 27.63 3.51
N GLU A 14 15.65 27.20 4.71
CA GLU A 14 17.04 26.92 5.02
C GLU A 14 17.52 25.96 3.92
N GLU A 15 18.33 26.48 2.99
CA GLU A 15 19.11 25.66 2.08
C GLU A 15 20.04 24.81 2.95
N ARG A 16 19.54 23.64 3.37
CA ARG A 16 20.33 22.69 4.13
C ARG A 16 21.44 22.23 3.21
N GLU A 17 22.65 22.73 3.45
CA GLU A 17 23.84 22.26 2.75
C GLU A 17 23.98 20.76 2.99
N ILE A 18 23.72 19.97 1.95
CA ILE A 18 23.90 18.52 2.01
C ILE A 18 25.41 18.24 2.01
N PRO A 19 25.94 17.48 2.98
CA PRO A 19 27.34 17.09 3.01
C PRO A 19 27.82 16.48 1.68
N PRO A 20 29.05 16.77 1.20
CA PRO A 20 29.57 16.24 -0.07
C PRO A 20 29.54 14.70 -0.17
N GLU A 21 29.72 14.00 0.95
CA GLU A 21 29.63 12.53 1.00
C GLU A 21 28.21 12.02 0.71
N LEU A 22 27.20 12.73 1.21
CA LEU A 22 25.79 12.42 0.95
C LEU A 22 25.43 12.72 -0.52
N TRP A 23 25.99 13.77 -1.11
CA TRP A 23 25.86 14.02 -2.55
C TRP A 23 26.35 12.85 -3.39
N GLN A 24 27.52 12.30 -3.06
CA GLN A 24 28.07 11.18 -3.81
C GLN A 24 27.22 9.91 -3.66
N LEU A 25 26.68 9.66 -2.47
CA LEU A 25 25.75 8.56 -2.23
C LEU A 25 24.45 8.72 -3.03
N ILE A 26 23.87 9.92 -3.02
CA ILE A 26 22.65 10.26 -3.76
C ILE A 26 22.88 10.07 -5.27
N ILE A 27 23.96 10.61 -5.81
CA ILE A 27 24.32 10.47 -7.24
C ILE A 27 24.48 9.00 -7.62
N ASN A 28 25.18 8.21 -6.79
CA ASN A 28 25.36 6.79 -7.05
C ASN A 28 24.04 6.02 -7.00
N GLN A 29 23.12 6.39 -6.11
CA GLN A 29 21.79 5.81 -6.06
C GLN A 29 20.98 6.12 -7.32
N TYR A 30 20.98 7.36 -7.79
CA TYR A 30 20.31 7.74 -9.03
C TYR A 30 20.90 7.01 -10.25
N LYS A 31 22.23 6.89 -10.34
CA LYS A 31 22.88 6.11 -11.39
C LYS A 31 22.41 4.65 -11.39
N ARG A 32 22.26 4.03 -10.21
CA ARG A 32 21.73 2.66 -10.09
C ARG A 32 20.28 2.55 -10.54
N GLN A 33 19.43 3.51 -10.15
CA GLN A 33 18.02 3.53 -10.57
C GLN A 33 17.86 3.70 -12.09
N LEU A 34 18.67 4.57 -12.70
CA LEU A 34 18.68 4.77 -14.15
C LEU A 34 19.25 3.58 -14.92
N ALA A 35 20.17 2.83 -14.30
CA ALA A 35 20.72 1.61 -14.86
C ALA A 35 19.74 0.41 -14.76
N MET A 36 18.57 0.55 -14.13
CA MET A 36 17.57 -0.51 -14.12
C MET A 36 16.99 -0.67 -15.53
N THR A 37 17.34 -1.76 -16.19
CA THR A 37 16.88 -2.08 -17.55
C THR A 37 15.58 -2.88 -17.58
N ASP A 38 15.21 -3.49 -16.45
CA ASP A 38 14.02 -4.34 -16.32
C ASP A 38 12.76 -3.50 -16.09
N ILE A 39 12.47 -2.61 -17.04
CA ILE A 39 11.31 -1.72 -17.01
C ILE A 39 10.20 -2.33 -17.88
N MET A 40 9.12 -2.74 -17.24
CA MET A 40 7.90 -3.21 -17.91
C MET A 40 7.02 -2.00 -18.28
N LYS A 41 6.32 -2.06 -19.41
CA LYS A 41 5.34 -1.01 -19.74
C LYS A 41 4.20 -1.04 -18.72
N VAL A 42 3.73 0.13 -18.32
CA VAL A 42 2.60 0.24 -17.38
C VAL A 42 1.39 -0.56 -17.88
N SER A 43 1.13 -0.58 -19.18
CA SER A 43 0.04 -1.37 -19.79
C SER A 43 0.22 -2.88 -19.64
N GLU A 44 1.45 -3.39 -19.69
CA GLU A 44 1.76 -4.82 -19.46
C GLU A 44 1.60 -5.17 -17.98
N THR A 45 2.06 -4.28 -17.09
CA THR A 45 1.87 -4.43 -15.65
C THR A 45 0.39 -4.47 -15.28
N VAL A 46 -0.43 -3.58 -15.84
CA VAL A 46 -1.89 -3.56 -15.58
C VAL A 46 -2.53 -4.88 -16.02
N LYS A 47 -2.22 -5.38 -17.22
CA LYS A 47 -2.74 -6.67 -17.69
C LYS A 47 -2.37 -7.82 -16.76
N LEU A 48 -1.11 -7.89 -16.32
CA LEU A 48 -0.65 -8.93 -15.39
C LEU A 48 -1.41 -8.86 -14.05
N HIS A 49 -1.68 -7.66 -13.54
CA HIS A 49 -2.42 -7.49 -12.30
C HIS A 49 -3.90 -7.87 -12.48
N GLU A 50 -4.53 -7.46 -13.58
CA GLU A 50 -5.91 -7.84 -13.89
C GLU A 50 -6.08 -9.35 -14.00
N GLU A 51 -5.15 -10.05 -14.66
CA GLU A 51 -5.16 -11.51 -14.78
C GLU A 51 -5.05 -12.19 -13.41
N LYS A 52 -4.10 -11.76 -12.58
CA LYS A 52 -3.94 -12.29 -11.21
C LYS A 52 -5.16 -12.02 -10.34
N ILE A 53 -5.76 -10.83 -10.44
CA ILE A 53 -6.99 -10.51 -9.72
C ILE A 53 -8.10 -11.46 -10.18
N LYS A 54 -8.33 -11.62 -11.48
CA LYS A 54 -9.35 -12.53 -12.03
C LYS A 54 -9.15 -13.97 -11.58
N GLU A 55 -7.90 -14.44 -11.51
CA GLU A 55 -7.57 -15.78 -11.02
C GLU A 55 -7.95 -15.98 -9.55
N LYS A 56 -7.69 -14.99 -8.69
CA LYS A 56 -7.93 -15.09 -7.24
C LYS A 56 -9.33 -14.65 -6.81
N MET A 57 -10.03 -13.90 -7.65
CA MET A 57 -11.34 -13.34 -7.34
C MET A 57 -12.35 -14.40 -6.88
N PRO A 58 -12.49 -15.59 -7.52
CA PRO A 58 -13.42 -16.62 -7.05
C PRO A 58 -13.12 -17.18 -5.65
N THR A 59 -11.86 -17.09 -5.22
CA THR A 59 -11.39 -17.57 -3.91
C THR A 59 -11.31 -16.46 -2.86
N ASP A 60 -11.65 -15.22 -3.21
CA ASP A 60 -11.66 -14.11 -2.28
C ASP A 60 -12.85 -14.23 -1.33
N HIS A 61 -12.59 -14.54 -0.06
CA HIS A 61 -13.64 -14.73 0.95
C HIS A 61 -14.24 -13.43 1.51
N ILE A 62 -13.65 -12.27 1.19
CA ILE A 62 -14.22 -10.96 1.51
C ILE A 62 -15.30 -10.61 0.48
N ILE A 63 -15.01 -10.84 -0.81
CA ILE A 63 -15.94 -10.59 -1.91
C ILE A 63 -16.99 -11.71 -2.01
N HIS A 64 -16.56 -12.96 -1.95
CA HIS A 64 -17.39 -14.15 -1.97
C HIS A 64 -17.37 -14.85 -0.62
N ALA A 65 -18.18 -14.32 0.31
CA ALA A 65 -18.34 -14.90 1.63
C ALA A 65 -18.69 -16.40 1.56
N GLN A 66 -17.79 -17.24 2.05
CA GLN A 66 -18.04 -18.68 2.14
C GLN A 66 -18.97 -18.99 3.31
N LYS A 67 -19.88 -19.95 3.08
CA LYS A 67 -20.67 -20.58 4.14
C LYS A 67 -20.17 -22.03 4.31
N PRO A 68 -19.92 -22.49 5.55
CA PRO A 68 -20.04 -21.75 6.81
C PRO A 68 -18.87 -20.78 7.02
N ASN A 69 -19.16 -19.61 7.60
CA ASN A 69 -18.11 -18.69 8.02
C ASN A 69 -17.57 -19.16 9.37
N ALA A 70 -16.29 -19.56 9.42
CA ALA A 70 -15.65 -20.08 10.62
C ALA A 70 -15.66 -19.11 11.83
N TRP A 71 -15.85 -17.81 11.57
CA TRP A 71 -15.88 -16.75 12.59
C TRP A 71 -17.30 -16.43 13.08
N VAL A 72 -18.32 -17.03 12.48
CA VAL A 72 -19.72 -16.90 12.94
C VAL A 72 -20.11 -18.22 13.58
N GLU A 73 -20.35 -18.20 14.89
CA GLU A 73 -20.90 -19.38 15.58
C GLU A 73 -22.27 -19.74 14.97
N GLU A 74 -22.38 -20.96 14.43
CA GLU A 74 -23.65 -21.51 13.97
C GLU A 74 -24.60 -21.67 15.16
N THR A 75 -25.49 -20.70 15.34
CA THR A 75 -26.49 -20.71 16.42
C THR A 75 -27.63 -21.70 16.19
N LYS A 76 -27.53 -22.61 15.21
CA LYS A 76 -28.54 -23.64 14.96
C LYS A 76 -27.92 -24.98 14.60
N LYS A 77 -27.55 -25.76 15.62
CA LYS A 77 -27.62 -27.22 15.54
C LYS A 77 -29.09 -27.58 15.29
N SER A 78 -29.47 -27.86 14.05
CA SER A 78 -30.78 -28.41 13.73
C SER A 78 -30.92 -29.74 14.47
N GLY A 79 -31.81 -29.78 15.46
CA GLY A 79 -32.13 -30.99 16.21
C GLY A 79 -32.58 -32.10 15.27
N GLY A 80 -31.74 -33.11 15.11
CA GLY A 80 -32.12 -34.35 14.44
C GLY A 80 -33.18 -35.07 15.27
N CYS A 81 -34.33 -35.33 14.66
CA CYS A 81 -35.21 -36.39 15.14
C CYS A 81 -34.73 -37.69 14.49
N LEU A 82 -34.10 -38.57 15.28
CA LEU A 82 -33.92 -39.98 14.92
C LEU A 82 -35.30 -40.63 14.95
N LEU A 83 -35.79 -41.05 13.77
CA LEU A 83 -36.91 -41.97 13.69
C LEU A 83 -36.43 -43.33 14.24
N VAL A 84 -37.03 -43.75 15.35
CA VAL A 84 -36.93 -45.11 15.91
C VAL A 84 -37.76 -46.06 15.06
#